data_AF-A0A497GJ28-F1
#
_entry.id   AF-A0A497GJ28-F1
#
_cell.length_a   1.000
_cell.length_b   1.000
_cell.length_c   1.000
_cell.angle_alpha   90.00
_cell.angle_beta   90.00
_cell.angle_gamma   90.00
#
_symmetry.space_group_name_H-M   'P 1'
#
loop_
_entity.id
_entity.type
_entity.pdbx_description
1 polymer ?
#
loop_
_entity_poly.entity_id
_entity_poly.type
_entity_poly.pdbx_seq_one_letter_code
_entity_poly.pdbx_strand_id
1 'polypeptide(L)' 'MSKEVGGEKIPVYISRELYDRVKKFIEEQGGFSSVEEFVEFVLNEVISEEGTEYTLSKEDEEKIKERLRSLGYI' A
#
# COMPACT_ATOMS: atom_id res chain seq x y z
N MET A 1 18.79 -3.37 -22.83
CA MET A 1 18.92 -2.02 -22.26
C MET A 1 17.70 -1.80 -21.39
N SER A 2 17.82 -2.11 -20.09
CA SER A 2 16.76 -1.87 -19.12
C SER A 2 16.65 -0.38 -18.92
N LYS A 3 15.53 0.20 -19.33
CA LYS A 3 15.25 1.62 -19.19
C LYS A 3 14.98 1.86 -17.70
N GLU A 4 15.90 2.50 -17.02
CA GLU A 4 15.67 3.07 -15.70
C GLU A 4 14.48 4.04 -15.83
N VAL A 5 13.33 3.66 -15.29
CA VAL A 5 12.20 4.57 -15.11
C VAL A 5 12.49 5.36 -13.84
N GLY A 6 13.53 6.17 -13.87
CA GLY A 6 13.83 7.13 -12.81
C GLY A 6 13.03 8.39 -13.09
N GLY A 7 11.77 8.44 -12.61
CA GLY A 7 11.00 9.68 -12.61
C GLY A 7 11.71 10.80 -11.84
N GLU A 8 11.33 12.04 -12.11
CA GLU A 8 11.82 13.19 -11.33
C GLU A 8 11.41 13.03 -9.86
N LYS A 9 12.38 13.05 -8.94
CA LYS A 9 12.15 12.93 -7.49
C LYS A 9 12.33 14.27 -6.78
N ILE A 10 11.47 14.54 -5.80
CA ILE A 10 11.52 15.75 -4.97
C ILE A 10 11.93 15.36 -3.55
N PRO A 11 12.92 16.02 -2.91
CA PRO A 11 13.33 15.71 -1.55
C PRO A 11 12.24 16.11 -0.54
N VAL A 12 11.95 15.20 0.40
CA VAL A 12 10.99 15.41 1.49
C VAL A 12 11.72 15.29 2.82
N TYR A 13 11.52 16.26 3.71
CA TYR A 13 12.08 16.22 5.06
C TYR A 13 11.07 15.62 6.04
N ILE A 14 11.50 14.60 6.78
CA ILE A 14 10.75 13.97 7.88
C ILE A 14 11.56 14.02 9.17
N SER A 15 10.90 13.81 10.32
CA SER A 15 11.62 13.75 11.59
C SER A 15 12.60 12.58 11.62
N ARG A 16 13.76 12.78 12.26
CA ARG A 16 14.79 11.74 12.41
C ARG A 16 14.22 10.49 13.09
N GLU A 17 13.41 10.67 14.12
CA GLU A 17 12.77 9.56 14.82
C GLU A 17 11.85 8.72 13.92
N LEU A 18 11.12 9.35 13.01
CA LEU A 18 10.27 8.62 12.06
C LEU A 18 11.12 7.84 11.06
N TYR A 19 12.16 8.47 10.52
CA TYR A 19 13.11 7.81 9.62
C TYR A 19 13.74 6.57 10.27
N ASP A 20 14.21 6.68 11.52
CA ASP A 20 14.83 5.56 12.24
C ASP A 20 13.85 4.42 12.50
N ARG A 21 12.58 4.72 12.80
CA ARG A 21 11.53 3.70 12.96
C ARG A 21 11.23 2.98 11.65
N VAL A 22 11.10 3.72 10.55
CA VAL A 22 10.86 3.14 9.22
C VAL A 22 12.05 2.29 8.77
N LYS A 23 13.28 2.77 9.01
CA LYS A 23 14.49 2.02 8.70
C LYS A 23 14.52 0.68 9.42
N LYS A 24 14.26 0.66 10.74
CA LYS A 24 14.17 -0.58 11.51
C LYS A 24 13.08 -1.51 10.99
N PHE A 25 11.90 -0.96 10.69
CA PHE A 25 10.79 -1.73 10.14
C PHE A 25 11.18 -2.46 8.83
N ILE A 26 11.88 -1.77 7.92
CA ILE A 26 12.36 -2.35 6.66
C ILE A 26 13.41 -3.44 6.92
N GLU A 27 14.33 -3.22 7.87
CA GLU A 27 15.36 -4.20 8.26
C GLU A 27 14.73 -5.46 8.89
N GLU A 28 13.64 -5.32 9.64
CA GLU A 28 12.98 -6.42 10.36
C GLU A 28 11.97 -7.20 9.50
N GLN A 29 11.13 -6.52 8.72
CA GLN A 29 10.06 -7.15 7.93
C GLN A 29 10.52 -7.54 6.52
N GLY A 30 11.58 -6.91 6.00
CA GLY A 30 12.02 -7.09 4.63
C GLY A 30 11.00 -6.56 3.60
N GLY A 31 11.26 -6.82 2.32
CA GLY A 31 10.34 -6.47 1.23
C GLY A 31 10.52 -5.08 0.62
N PHE A 32 11.33 -4.21 1.23
CA PHE A 32 11.71 -2.92 0.64
C PHE A 32 13.24 -2.76 0.60
N SER A 33 13.74 -2.15 -0.48
CA SER A 33 15.18 -1.94 -0.68
C SER A 33 15.69 -0.63 -0.05
N SER A 34 14.79 0.31 0.24
CA SER A 34 15.13 1.62 0.81
C SER A 34 13.95 2.28 1.53
N VAL A 35 14.26 3.24 2.40
CA VAL A 35 13.24 4.08 3.05
C VAL A 35 12.44 4.88 2.03
N GLU A 36 13.09 5.34 0.94
CA GLU A 36 12.42 6.08 -0.13
C GLU A 36 11.36 5.22 -0.83
N GLU A 37 11.68 3.97 -1.15
CA GLU A 37 10.76 3.02 -1.79
C GLU A 37 9.54 2.74 -0.89
N PHE A 38 9.76 2.54 0.41
CA PHE A 38 8.68 2.35 1.37
C PHE A 38 7.77 3.59 1.47
N VAL A 39 8.35 4.78 1.59
CA VAL A 39 7.59 6.02 1.71
C VAL A 39 6.80 6.30 0.42
N GLU A 40 7.39 6.08 -0.74
CA GLU A 40 6.72 6.21 -2.02
C GLU A 40 5.55 5.22 -2.15
N PHE A 41 5.73 3.96 -1.78
CA PHE A 41 4.66 2.95 -1.79
C PHE A 41 3.50 3.37 -0.87
N VAL A 42 3.79 3.70 0.39
CA VAL A 42 2.74 4.07 1.37
C VAL A 42 2.00 5.34 0.94
N LEU A 43 2.71 6.35 0.44
CA LEU A 43 2.07 7.58 -0.02
C LEU A 43 1.20 7.33 -1.26
N ASN A 44 1.63 6.49 -2.20
CA ASN A 44 0.80 6.11 -3.34
C ASN A 44 -0.45 5.34 -2.90
N GLU A 45 -0.34 4.39 -1.98
CA GLU A 45 -1.50 3.65 -1.43
C GLU A 45 -2.49 4.59 -0.72
N VAL A 46 -1.99 5.60 -0.03
CA VAL A 46 -2.83 6.58 0.68
C VAL A 46 -3.48 7.60 -0.26
N ILE A 47 -2.78 7.99 -1.34
CA ILE A 47 -3.23 9.05 -2.27
C ILE A 47 -4.09 8.50 -3.41
N SER A 48 -3.82 7.29 -3.91
CA SER A 48 -4.72 6.63 -4.84
C SER A 48 -6.11 6.59 -4.20
N GLU A 49 -7.16 7.03 -4.90
CA GLU A 49 -8.55 7.06 -4.41
C GLU A 49 -9.11 5.67 -4.01
N GLU A 50 -8.30 4.62 -4.14
CA GLU A 50 -8.49 3.27 -3.60
C GLU A 50 -8.04 3.13 -2.12
N GLY A 51 -7.53 4.22 -1.50
CA GLY A 51 -7.07 4.31 -0.11
C GLY A 51 -8.16 4.08 0.96
N THR A 52 -9.34 3.59 0.58
CA THR A 52 -10.35 3.04 1.49
C THR A 52 -11.22 1.95 0.83
N GLU A 53 -10.71 1.16 -0.13
CA GLU A 53 -11.46 0.00 -0.68
C GLU A 53 -11.09 -1.36 -0.04
N TYR A 54 -10.46 -1.33 1.14
CA TYR A 54 -10.58 -2.43 2.11
C TYR A 54 -11.92 -2.41 2.86
N THR A 55 -12.80 -1.43 2.62
CA THR A 55 -14.23 -1.65 2.78
C THR A 55 -14.73 -2.23 1.47
N LEU A 56 -14.98 -3.53 1.46
CA LEU A 56 -15.67 -4.26 0.40
C LEU A 56 -16.61 -3.30 -0.36
N SER A 57 -16.31 -3.00 -1.63
CA SER A 57 -17.23 -2.21 -2.45
C SER A 57 -18.61 -2.85 -2.39
N LYS A 58 -19.68 -2.06 -2.44
CA LYS A 58 -21.06 -2.59 -2.40
C LYS A 58 -21.26 -3.73 -3.41
N GLU A 59 -20.60 -3.65 -4.56
CA GLU A 59 -20.59 -4.72 -5.55
C GLU A 59 -19.95 -6.02 -5.06
N ASP A 60 -18.84 -5.93 -4.33
CA ASP A 60 -18.20 -7.12 -3.76
C ASP A 60 -19.00 -7.68 -2.58
N GLU A 61 -19.71 -6.84 -1.82
CA GLU A 61 -20.64 -7.31 -0.78
C GLU A 61 -21.79 -8.09 -1.40
N GLU A 62 -22.34 -7.61 -2.52
CA GLU A 62 -23.39 -8.33 -3.24
C GLU A 62 -22.88 -9.64 -3.83
N LYS A 63 -21.68 -9.66 -4.42
CA LYS A 63 -21.07 -10.90 -4.94
C LYS A 63 -20.81 -11.93 -3.84
N ILE A 64 -20.36 -11.50 -2.66
CA ILE A 64 -20.18 -12.40 -1.51
C ILE A 64 -21.54 -12.87 -0.98
N LYS A 65 -22.55 -12.00 -0.89
CA LYS A 65 -23.92 -12.39 -0.49
C LYS A 65 -24.55 -13.38 -1.46
N GLU A 66 -24.39 -13.19 -2.76
CA GLU A 66 -24.85 -14.15 -3.77
C GLU A 66 -24.14 -15.50 -3.64
N ARG A 67 -22.80 -15.49 -3.47
CA ARG A 67 -22.04 -16.72 -3.23
C ARG A 67 -22.48 -17.45 -1.96
N LEU A 68 -22.64 -16.71 -0.86
CA LEU A 68 -23.07 -17.29 0.42
C LEU A 68 -24.48 -17.88 0.33
N ARG A 69 -25.41 -17.20 -0.37
CA ARG A 69 -26.76 -17.70 -0.63
C ARG A 69 -26.74 -18.94 -1.51
N SER A 70 -25.89 -18.96 -2.54
CA SER A 70 -25.74 -20.12 -3.43
C SER A 70 -25.11 -21.33 -2.73
N LEU A 71 -24.34 -21.10 -1.66
CA LEU A 71 -23.73 -22.13 -0.83
C LEU A 71 -24.58 -22.49 0.41
N GLY A 72 -25.71 -21.80 0.65
CA GLY A 72 -26.66 -22.08 1.73
C GLY A 72 -26.21 -21.64 3.13
N TYR A 73 -25.27 -20.70 3.22
CA TYR A 73 -24.82 -20.14 4.50
C TYR A 73 -25.74 -19.03 5.03
N ILE A 74 -26.60 -18.46 4.16
CA ILE A 74 -27.63 -17.45 4.45
C ILE A 74 -28.90 -17.70 3.63
#